data_AF-A0A246G7C1-F1
#
_entry.id   AF-A0A246G7C1-F1
#
_cell.length_a   1.000
_cell.length_b   1.000
_cell.length_c   1.000
_cell.angle_alpha   90.00
_cell.angle_beta   90.00
_cell.angle_gamma   90.00
#
_symmetry.space_group_name_H-M   'P 1'
#
loop_
_entity.id
_entity.type
_entity.pdbx_description
1 polymer ?
#
loop_
_entity_poly.entity_id
_entity_poly.type
_entity_poly.pdbx_seq_one_letter_code
_entity_poly.pdbx_strand_id
1 'polypeptide(L)'
;MKVIYTLLLIIIFDYSFGQTIQDCSICSNKIIKNDEIEELSIDEIRLLINEIFARNGYQFENDRFQNFFENKSWYKSKSDNKNISFTEVEKKNIKFFKDKIKELQADRQELVNQLKIFKTQILNNKKEELKTEFNFYYENLEGNDEEPK
;
A
#
# COMPACT_ATOMS: atom_id res chain seq x y z
N MET A 1 -25.76 41.50 -25.09
CA MET A 1 -24.66 40.57 -25.44
C MET A 1 -23.40 40.99 -24.70
N LYS A 2 -22.61 40.00 -24.23
CA LYS A 2 -21.32 40.11 -23.51
C LYS A 2 -21.37 40.20 -21.97
N VAL A 3 -21.97 39.21 -21.30
CA VAL A 3 -21.53 38.82 -19.94
C VAL A 3 -21.79 37.32 -19.68
N ILE A 4 -21.22 36.41 -20.49
CA ILE A 4 -21.33 34.94 -20.25
C ILE A 4 -19.95 34.24 -20.34
N TYR A 5 -18.84 34.99 -20.39
CA TYR A 5 -17.49 34.40 -20.57
C TYR A 5 -16.53 34.62 -19.39
N THR A 6 -17.03 34.61 -18.14
CA THR A 6 -16.16 34.68 -16.95
C THR A 6 -16.59 33.73 -15.83
N LEU A 7 -17.14 32.56 -16.18
CA LEU A 7 -17.49 31.50 -15.20
C LEU A 7 -16.97 30.12 -15.62
N LEU A 8 -15.86 30.12 -16.36
CA LEU A 8 -15.06 28.93 -16.69
C LEU A 8 -13.57 29.25 -16.52
N LEU A 9 -13.21 30.01 -15.49
CA LEU A 9 -11.84 30.04 -14.96
C LEU A 9 -11.70 28.92 -13.93
N ILE A 10 -11.62 27.71 -14.50
CA ILE A 10 -10.69 26.65 -14.13
C ILE A 10 -10.29 26.69 -12.65
N ILE A 11 -11.02 25.91 -11.86
CA ILE A 11 -10.50 25.28 -10.65
C ILE A 11 -9.37 24.35 -11.14
N ILE A 12 -8.20 24.93 -11.45
CA ILE A 12 -6.94 24.22 -11.33
C ILE A 12 -6.66 24.24 -9.84
N PHE A 13 -7.42 23.43 -9.09
CA PHE A 13 -6.75 22.77 -7.99
C PHE A 13 -5.65 22.00 -8.71
N ASP A 14 -4.41 22.37 -8.45
CA ASP A 14 -3.25 21.63 -8.92
C ASP A 14 -3.37 20.20 -8.39
N TYR A 15 -4.11 19.36 -9.12
CA TYR A 15 -3.98 17.92 -9.07
C TYR A 15 -2.61 17.62 -9.66
N SER A 16 -1.57 17.95 -8.91
CA SER A 16 -0.36 17.16 -8.89
C SER A 16 -0.72 15.83 -8.23
N PHE A 17 -1.67 15.11 -8.83
CA PHE A 17 -1.83 13.69 -8.55
C PHE A 17 -0.60 13.07 -9.19
N GLY A 18 0.45 12.87 -8.38
CA GLY A 18 1.54 12.00 -8.77
C GLY A 18 0.91 10.69 -9.22
N GLN A 19 1.12 10.30 -10.48
CA GLN A 19 0.48 9.09 -10.97
C GLN A 19 1.06 7.89 -10.22
N THR A 20 0.21 7.21 -9.44
CA THR A 20 0.56 5.95 -8.78
C THR A 20 1.06 4.95 -9.82
N ILE A 21 2.22 4.35 -9.58
CA ILE A 21 2.80 3.39 -10.50
C ILE A 21 1.94 2.12 -10.56
N GLN A 22 1.60 1.67 -11.77
CA GLN A 22 0.79 0.48 -11.98
C GLN A 22 1.63 -0.80 -12.15
N ASP A 23 2.78 -0.69 -12.84
CA ASP A 23 3.63 -1.80 -13.20
C ASP A 23 5.10 -1.36 -13.27
N CYS A 24 6.03 -2.30 -13.44
CA CYS A 24 7.45 -1.99 -13.50
C CYS A 24 8.05 -1.92 -14.92
N SER A 25 7.25 -1.56 -15.93
CA SER A 25 7.73 -1.38 -17.32
C SER A 25 8.80 -0.31 -17.48
N ILE A 26 8.82 0.68 -16.57
CA ILE A 26 9.78 1.79 -16.57
C ILE A 26 10.89 1.64 -15.51
N CYS A 27 10.83 0.63 -14.65
CA CYS A 27 11.72 0.46 -13.49
C CYS A 27 13.18 0.22 -13.87
N SER A 28 13.47 -0.14 -15.12
CA SER A 28 14.83 -0.28 -15.64
C SER A 28 15.54 1.05 -15.90
N ASN A 29 14.78 2.12 -16.12
CA ASN A 29 15.29 3.41 -16.60
C ASN A 29 14.84 4.62 -15.75
N LYS A 30 13.88 4.43 -14.84
CA LYS A 30 13.37 5.48 -13.95
C LYS A 30 13.49 5.07 -12.49
N ILE A 31 14.01 5.98 -11.66
CA ILE A 31 13.96 5.84 -10.20
C ILE A 31 12.55 6.19 -9.72
N ILE A 32 11.95 5.27 -8.99
CA ILE A 32 10.60 5.44 -8.43
C ILE A 32 10.68 6.25 -7.15
N LYS A 33 9.75 7.20 -7.01
CA LYS A 33 9.65 8.11 -5.87
C LYS A 33 8.57 7.66 -4.88
N ASN A 34 8.55 8.28 -3.70
CA ASN A 34 7.62 7.92 -2.63
C ASN A 34 6.16 8.21 -2.98
N ASP A 35 5.88 9.36 -3.59
CA ASP A 35 4.54 9.75 -4.06
C ASP A 35 3.96 8.75 -5.07
N GLU A 36 4.80 8.11 -5.89
CA GLU A 36 4.34 7.12 -6.87
C GLU A 36 3.88 5.79 -6.26
N ILE A 37 4.20 5.52 -4.98
CA ILE A 37 3.83 4.28 -4.28
C ILE A 37 3.11 4.52 -2.94
N GLU A 38 2.78 5.77 -2.62
CA GLU A 38 2.28 6.14 -1.30
C GLU A 38 0.96 5.44 -0.95
N GLU A 39 0.09 5.28 -1.95
CA GLU A 39 -1.22 4.64 -1.80
C GLU A 39 -1.17 3.11 -1.94
N LEU A 40 -0.01 2.54 -2.26
CA LEU A 40 0.10 1.10 -2.50
C LEU A 40 0.22 0.30 -1.21
N SER A 41 -0.50 -0.81 -1.18
CA SER A 41 -0.35 -1.84 -0.15
C SER A 41 0.99 -2.55 -0.23
N ILE A 42 1.37 -3.22 0.87
CA ILE A 42 2.57 -4.06 0.92
C ILE A 42 2.60 -5.09 -0.23
N ASP A 43 1.45 -5.69 -0.57
CA ASP A 43 1.39 -6.74 -1.58
C ASP A 43 1.49 -6.17 -3.00
N GLU A 44 0.99 -4.97 -3.25
CA GLU A 44 1.20 -4.24 -4.51
C GLU A 44 2.67 -3.87 -4.69
N ILE A 45 3.34 -3.36 -3.64
CA ILE A 45 4.78 -3.06 -3.70
C ILE A 45 5.61 -4.34 -3.91
N ARG A 46 5.22 -5.47 -3.30
CA ARG A 46 5.85 -6.78 -3.57
C ARG A 46 5.67 -7.21 -5.02
N LEU A 47 4.50 -6.95 -5.61
CA LEU A 47 4.25 -7.26 -7.01
C LEU A 47 5.17 -6.45 -7.93
N LEU A 48 5.42 -5.17 -7.63
CA LEU A 48 6.38 -4.36 -8.38
C LEU A 48 7.80 -4.94 -8.32
N ILE A 49 8.25 -5.40 -7.14
CA ILE A 49 9.53 -6.10 -7.02
C ILE A 49 9.54 -7.34 -7.92
N ASN A 50 8.51 -8.19 -7.81
CA ASN A 50 8.42 -9.42 -8.60
C ASN A 50 8.39 -9.12 -10.12
N GLU A 51 7.77 -8.03 -10.55
CA GLU A 51 7.81 -7.60 -11.94
C GLU A 51 9.22 -7.25 -12.42
N ILE A 52 10.04 -6.59 -11.60
CA ILE A 52 11.46 -6.33 -11.96
C ILE A 52 12.19 -7.66 -12.17
N PHE A 53 11.96 -8.65 -11.30
CA PHE A 53 12.54 -9.98 -11.45
C PHE A 53 12.02 -10.68 -12.72
N ALA A 54 10.71 -10.65 -12.97
CA ALA A 54 10.08 -11.26 -14.13
C ALA A 54 10.60 -10.64 -15.45
N ARG A 55 10.71 -9.31 -15.53
CA ARG A 55 11.24 -8.59 -16.70
C ARG A 55 12.69 -8.95 -17.01
N ASN A 56 13.46 -9.34 -16.00
CA ASN A 56 14.83 -9.82 -16.17
C ASN A 56 14.94 -11.33 -16.45
N GLY A 57 13.80 -12.04 -16.50
CA GLY A 57 13.70 -13.45 -16.87
C GLY A 57 13.76 -14.42 -15.70
N TYR A 58 13.45 -13.98 -14.48
CA TYR A 58 13.38 -14.82 -13.29
C TYR A 58 12.31 -15.89 -13.41
N GLN A 59 12.69 -17.15 -13.20
CA GLN A 59 11.78 -18.27 -13.05
C GLN A 59 11.30 -18.37 -11.60
N PHE A 60 10.00 -18.26 -11.38
CA PHE A 60 9.44 -18.37 -10.04
C PHE A 60 9.23 -19.83 -9.65
N GLU A 61 9.71 -20.22 -8.46
CA GLU A 61 9.44 -21.54 -7.88
C GLU A 61 8.00 -21.65 -7.35
N ASN A 62 7.38 -20.50 -7.04
CA ASN A 62 6.01 -20.44 -6.58
C ASN A 62 5.06 -20.43 -7.80
N ASP A 63 4.27 -21.49 -7.93
CA ASP A 63 3.33 -21.68 -9.04
C ASP A 63 2.37 -20.51 -9.24
N ARG A 64 1.96 -19.81 -8.17
CA ARG A 64 1.08 -18.64 -8.30
C ARG A 64 1.77 -17.53 -9.08
N PHE A 65 3.01 -17.21 -8.74
CA PHE A 65 3.76 -16.15 -9.43
C PHE A 65 4.18 -16.61 -10.82
N GLN A 66 4.61 -17.87 -10.96
CA GLN A 66 4.97 -18.43 -12.25
C GLN A 66 3.79 -18.33 -13.24
N ASN A 67 2.61 -18.86 -12.86
CA ASN A 67 1.40 -18.80 -13.69
C ASN A 67 0.95 -17.35 -13.94
N PHE A 68 1.07 -16.46 -12.95
CA PHE A 68 0.71 -15.05 -13.12
C PHE A 68 1.54 -14.37 -14.20
N PHE A 69 2.87 -14.59 -14.21
CA PHE A 69 3.76 -13.97 -15.18
C PHE A 69 3.78 -14.68 -16.53
N GLU A 70 3.58 -16.00 -16.60
CA GLU A 70 3.43 -16.74 -17.86
C GLU A 70 2.30 -16.22 -18.74
N ASN A 71 1.24 -15.69 -18.13
CA ASN A 71 0.14 -15.06 -18.86
C ASN A 71 0.49 -13.66 -19.42
N LYS A 72 1.68 -13.14 -19.16
CA LYS A 72 2.15 -11.84 -19.68
C LYS A 72 2.95 -12.06 -20.96
N SER A 73 2.53 -11.44 -22.05
CA SER A 73 3.17 -11.57 -23.37
C SER A 73 4.66 -11.16 -23.40
N TRP A 74 5.08 -10.31 -22.47
CA TRP A 74 6.46 -9.83 -22.35
C TRP A 74 7.36 -10.73 -21.48
N TYR A 75 6.81 -11.68 -20.73
CA TYR A 75 7.58 -12.50 -19.80
C TYR A 75 8.21 -13.70 -20.52
N LYS A 76 9.50 -13.91 -20.27
CA LYS A 76 10.26 -15.07 -20.76
C LYS A 76 11.24 -15.52 -19.70
N SER A 77 10.96 -16.66 -19.06
CA SER A 77 11.86 -17.30 -18.10
C SER A 77 13.17 -17.71 -18.78
N LYS A 78 14.31 -17.47 -18.11
CA LYS A 78 15.65 -17.86 -18.59
C LYS A 78 16.15 -19.17 -17.99
N SER A 79 15.38 -19.83 -17.12
CA SER A 79 15.72 -21.07 -16.38
C SER A 79 16.96 -21.04 -15.46
N ASP A 80 17.82 -20.04 -15.61
CA ASP A 80 19.00 -19.83 -14.78
C ASP A 80 18.88 -18.53 -13.98
N ASN A 81 18.28 -18.65 -12.81
CA ASN A 81 18.11 -17.52 -11.91
C ASN A 81 19.43 -16.95 -11.37
N LYS A 82 20.54 -17.72 -11.43
CA LYS A 82 21.84 -17.28 -10.90
C LYS A 82 22.51 -16.23 -11.79
N ASN A 83 22.18 -16.24 -13.08
CA ASN A 83 22.74 -15.33 -14.08
C ASN A 83 21.85 -14.10 -14.35
N ILE A 84 20.85 -13.87 -13.49
CA ILE A 84 20.04 -12.65 -13.57
C ILE A 84 20.81 -11.47 -13.02
N SER A 85 20.91 -10.44 -13.84
CA SER A 85 21.47 -9.14 -13.48
C SER A 85 20.39 -8.08 -13.51
N PHE A 86 20.57 -7.05 -12.70
CA PHE A 86 19.70 -5.89 -12.62
C PHE A 86 20.48 -4.64 -12.99
N THR A 87 19.83 -3.68 -13.61
CA THR A 87 20.42 -2.35 -13.80
C THR A 87 20.65 -1.66 -12.45
N GLU A 88 21.53 -0.66 -12.42
CA GLU A 88 21.74 0.13 -11.19
C GLU A 88 20.46 0.86 -10.75
N VAL A 89 19.57 1.19 -11.69
CA VAL A 89 18.26 1.80 -11.41
C VAL A 89 17.33 0.77 -10.75
N GLU A 90 17.26 -0.46 -11.28
CA GLU A 90 16.45 -1.54 -10.69
C GLU A 90 16.92 -1.90 -9.30
N LYS A 91 18.24 -2.00 -9.06
CA LYS A 91 18.79 -2.26 -7.73
C LYS A 91 18.35 -1.19 -6.72
N LYS A 92 18.38 0.08 -7.11
CA LYS A 92 17.90 1.20 -6.27
C LYS A 92 16.41 1.09 -6.00
N ASN A 93 15.59 0.80 -7.01
CA ASN A 93 14.15 0.63 -6.87
C ASN A 93 13.80 -0.58 -5.98
N ILE A 94 14.44 -1.73 -6.19
CA ILE A 94 14.26 -2.92 -5.34
C ILE A 94 14.59 -2.60 -3.89
N LYS A 95 15.70 -1.89 -3.63
CA LYS A 95 16.06 -1.47 -2.28
C LYS A 95 14.97 -0.56 -1.69
N PHE A 96 14.58 0.47 -2.43
CA PHE A 96 13.54 1.41 -2.01
C PHE A 96 12.23 0.71 -1.66
N PHE A 97 11.73 -0.18 -2.53
CA PHE A 97 10.52 -0.96 -2.28
C PHE A 97 10.63 -1.87 -1.06
N LYS A 98 11.78 -2.54 -0.86
CA LYS A 98 12.02 -3.37 0.34
C LYS A 98 12.00 -2.55 1.61
N ASP A 99 12.55 -1.35 1.60
CA ASP A 99 12.57 -0.47 2.75
C ASP A 99 11.15 0.06 3.05
N LYS A 100 10.38 0.46 2.02
CA LYS A 100 8.98 0.85 2.19
C LYS A 100 8.11 -0.28 2.73
N ILE A 101 8.31 -1.51 2.26
CA ILE A 101 7.61 -2.68 2.82
C ILE A 101 7.90 -2.85 4.31
N LYS A 102 9.17 -2.69 4.74
CA LYS A 102 9.53 -2.82 6.17
C LYS A 102 8.87 -1.75 7.02
N GLU A 103 8.84 -0.51 6.54
CA GLU A 103 8.15 0.61 7.19
C GLU A 103 6.66 0.29 7.38
N LEU A 104 5.96 -0.05 6.29
CA LEU A 104 4.53 -0.40 6.34
C LEU A 104 4.24 -1.62 7.23
N GLN A 105 5.16 -2.59 7.30
CA GLN A 105 5.06 -3.72 8.20
C GLN A 105 5.21 -3.33 9.67
N ALA A 106 6.12 -2.40 9.99
CA ALA A 106 6.30 -1.87 11.33
C ALA A 106 5.05 -1.10 11.79
N ASP A 107 4.52 -0.23 10.92
CA ASP A 107 3.30 0.54 11.21
C ASP A 107 2.09 -0.38 11.41
N ARG A 108 1.95 -1.39 10.56
CA ARG A 108 0.91 -2.42 10.74
C ARG A 108 1.05 -3.13 12.08
N GLN A 109 2.28 -3.49 12.48
CA GLN A 109 2.51 -4.19 13.74
C GLN A 109 2.18 -3.31 14.94
N GLU A 110 2.49 -2.02 14.87
CA GLU A 110 2.16 -1.05 15.90
C GLU A 110 0.65 -0.89 16.05
N LEU A 111 -0.09 -0.71 14.94
CA LEU A 111 -1.55 -0.65 14.96
C LEU A 111 -2.17 -1.92 15.56
N VAL A 112 -1.67 -3.10 15.19
CA VAL A 112 -2.13 -4.36 15.76
C VAL A 112 -1.87 -4.44 17.27
N ASN A 113 -0.74 -3.91 17.74
CA ASN A 113 -0.43 -3.87 19.17
C ASN A 113 -1.38 -2.91 19.91
N GLN A 114 -1.60 -1.72 19.38
CA GLN A 114 -2.55 -0.75 19.92
C GLN A 114 -3.96 -1.33 20.00
N LEU A 115 -4.42 -2.02 18.95
CA LEU A 115 -5.72 -2.69 18.94
C LEU A 115 -5.84 -3.80 19.99
N LYS A 116 -4.76 -4.55 20.25
CA LYS A 116 -4.74 -5.57 21.33
C LYS A 116 -4.84 -4.93 22.71
N ILE A 117 -4.11 -3.83 22.93
CA ILE A 117 -4.14 -3.08 24.19
C ILE A 117 -5.55 -2.53 24.41
N PHE A 118 -6.10 -1.84 23.41
CA PHE A 118 -7.46 -1.32 23.42
C PHE A 118 -8.48 -2.42 23.75
N LYS A 119 -8.43 -3.56 23.05
CA LYS A 119 -9.31 -4.71 23.32
C LYS A 119 -9.19 -5.19 24.78
N THR A 120 -7.97 -5.27 25.31
CA THR A 120 -7.72 -5.71 26.68
C THR A 120 -8.31 -4.73 27.70
N GLN A 121 -8.19 -3.43 27.45
CA GLN A 121 -8.75 -2.40 28.32
C GLN A 121 -10.28 -2.40 28.31
N ILE A 122 -10.91 -2.61 27.15
CA ILE A 122 -12.37 -2.79 27.03
C ILE A 122 -12.84 -3.98 27.88
N LEU A 123 -12.21 -5.14 27.71
CA LEU A 123 -12.59 -6.36 28.43
C LEU A 123 -12.43 -6.25 29.95
N ASN A 124 -11.45 -5.47 30.40
CA ASN A 124 -11.18 -5.25 31.82
C ASN A 124 -11.90 -4.00 32.38
N ASN A 125 -12.82 -3.40 31.62
CA ASN A 125 -13.58 -2.20 32.00
C ASN A 125 -12.70 -1.04 32.48
N LYS A 126 -11.54 -0.87 31.84
CA LYS A 126 -10.51 0.15 32.15
C LYS A 126 -10.89 1.51 31.56
N LYS A 127 -11.98 2.10 32.09
CA LYS A 127 -12.64 3.28 31.50
C LYS A 127 -11.72 4.51 31.40
N GLU A 128 -10.90 4.76 32.42
CA GLU A 128 -9.99 5.92 32.40
C GLU A 128 -8.84 5.72 31.41
N GLU A 129 -8.25 4.52 31.35
CA GLU A 129 -7.18 4.20 30.40
C GLU A 129 -7.66 4.31 28.95
N LEU A 130 -8.89 3.84 28.66
CA LEU A 130 -9.51 3.99 27.33
C LEU A 130 -9.70 5.46 26.94
N LYS A 131 -10.09 6.29 27.91
CA LYS A 131 -10.26 7.73 27.69
C LYS A 131 -8.92 8.43 27.48
N THR A 132 -7.90 8.14 28.29
CA THR A 132 -6.62 8.85 28.22
C THR A 132 -5.74 8.41 27.07
N GLU A 133 -5.70 7.11 26.77
CA GLU A 133 -4.80 6.55 25.75
C GLU A 133 -5.42 6.52 24.35
N PHE A 134 -6.74 6.34 24.25
CA PHE A 134 -7.44 6.14 22.98
C PHE A 134 -8.51 7.19 22.69
N ASN A 135 -8.74 8.16 23.59
CA ASN A 135 -9.83 9.13 23.51
C ASN A 135 -11.20 8.45 23.30
N PHE A 136 -11.36 7.26 23.87
CA PHE A 136 -12.57 6.44 23.75
C PHE A 136 -13.48 6.65 24.95
N TYR A 137 -14.73 7.01 24.69
CA TYR A 137 -15.76 7.24 25.70
C TYR A 137 -16.83 6.16 25.56
N TYR A 138 -17.23 5.55 26.68
CA TYR A 138 -18.45 4.73 26.69
C TYR A 138 -19.64 5.67 26.50
N GLU A 139 -20.37 5.52 25.40
CA GLU A 139 -21.73 6.04 25.36
C GLU A 139 -22.54 5.23 26.37
N ASN A 140 -23.13 5.92 27.35
CA ASN A 140 -24.19 5.31 28.15
C ASN A 140 -25.35 5.06 27.17
N LEU A 141 -25.50 3.82 26.71
CA LEU A 141 -26.78 3.35 26.23
C LEU A 141 -27.69 3.22 27.46
N GLU A 142 -28.14 4.36 28.00
CA GLU A 142 -29.41 4.42 28.73
C GLU A 142 -30.52 4.24 27.69
N GLY A 143 -30.59 3.01 27.17
CA GLY A 143 -31.76 2.50 26.50
C GLY A 143 -32.78 2.22 27.58
N ASN A 144 -33.89 2.95 27.54
CA ASN A 144 -35.11 2.54 28.19
C ASN A 144 -35.48 1.15 27.67
N ASP A 145 -35.13 0.11 28.42
CA ASP A 145 -35.75 -1.20 28.30
C ASP A 145 -37.18 -1.07 28.87
N GLU A 146 -38.06 -0.39 28.12
CA GLU A 146 -39.50 -0.59 28.28
C GLU A 146 -39.81 -2.00 27.75
N GLU A 147 -39.94 -2.92 28.70
CA GLU A 147 -40.46 -4.26 28.53
C GLU A 147 -41.80 -4.21 27.74
N PRO A 148 -41.95 -4.96 26.63
CA PRO A 148 -43.17 -4.93 25.84
C PRO A 148 -44.31 -5.55 26.66
N LYS A 149 -45.36 -4.76 26.90
CA LYS A 149 -46.62 -5.21 27.50
C LYS A 149 -47.37 -6.21 26.60
#